data_AF-T1AF21-F1
#
_entry.id   AF-T1AF21-F1
#
_cell.length_a   1.000
_cell.length_b   1.000
_cell.length_c   1.000
_cell.angle_alpha   90.00
_cell.angle_beta   90.00
_cell.angle_gamma   90.00
#
_symmetry.space_group_name_H-M   'P 1'
#
loop_
_entity.id
_entity.type
_entity.pdbx_description
1 polymer ?
#
loop_
_entity_poly.entity_id
_entity_poly.type
_entity_poly.pdbx_seq_one_letter_code
_entity_poly.pdbx_strand_id
1 'polypeptide(L)'
;MKVAVMGCVVNGPGECEGADVAIFAGDKRGIIYVQGEKVANVPEENILDALLEECKKFQAKVLRGEARLGEKVVDILPPDPIGELGSGYAKIAAAKADGGTALPVLNQ
;
A
#
# COMPACT_ATOMS: atom_id res chain seq x y z
N MET A 1 -0.58 -6.01 -18.48
CA MET A 1 -0.05 -5.17 -17.39
C MET A 1 -1.19 -4.87 -16.44
N LYS A 2 -1.06 -5.29 -15.19
CA LYS A 2 -2.02 -5.01 -14.11
C LYS A 2 -1.49 -3.85 -13.29
N VAL A 3 -2.32 -2.84 -13.09
CA VAL A 3 -1.98 -1.66 -12.29
C VAL A 3 -2.98 -1.57 -11.14
N ALA A 4 -2.49 -1.47 -9.91
CA ALA A 4 -3.32 -1.31 -8.72
C ALA A 4 -3.12 0.07 -8.10
N VAL A 5 -4.20 0.72 -7.69
CA VAL A 5 -4.19 2.07 -7.12
C VAL A 5 -5.01 2.07 -5.84
N MET A 6 -4.38 2.43 -4.72
CA MET A 6 -5.02 2.40 -3.41
C MET A 6 -4.78 3.67 -2.61
N GLY A 7 -5.82 4.15 -1.93
CA GLY A 7 -5.83 5.38 -1.14
C GLY A 7 -5.44 5.22 0.33
N CYS A 8 -4.92 4.05 0.73
CA CYS A 8 -4.43 3.82 2.09
C CYS A 8 -3.33 2.75 2.10
N VAL A 9 -2.24 3.03 2.84
CA VAL A 9 -1.05 2.17 2.97
C VAL A 9 -1.32 0.91 3.82
N VAL A 10 -2.34 0.93 4.67
CA VAL A 10 -2.56 -0.09 5.73
C VAL A 10 -3.21 -1.37 5.20
N ASN A 11 -4.17 -1.27 4.28
CA ASN A 11 -4.85 -2.44 3.68
C ASN A 11 -4.32 -2.78 2.28
N GLY A 12 -3.53 -1.90 1.70
CA GLY A 12 -3.14 -2.01 0.30
C GLY A 12 -2.21 -3.18 -0.09
N PRO A 13 -1.25 -3.63 0.74
CA PRO A 13 -0.25 -4.57 0.29
C PRO A 13 -0.81 -5.94 -0.15
N GLY A 14 -1.79 -6.48 0.57
CA GLY A 14 -2.47 -7.74 0.20
C GLY A 14 -3.49 -7.59 -0.94
N GLU A 15 -4.15 -6.42 -1.06
CA GLU A 15 -5.13 -6.17 -2.12
C GLU A 15 -4.48 -5.93 -3.50
N CYS A 16 -3.19 -5.57 -3.51
CA CYS A 16 -2.41 -5.35 -4.72
C CYS A 16 -1.56 -6.56 -5.13
N GLU A 17 -1.76 -7.71 -4.50
CA GLU A 17 -1.06 -8.94 -4.83
C GLU A 17 -1.27 -9.31 -6.31
N GLY A 18 -0.16 -9.58 -7.01
CA GLY A 18 -0.17 -9.88 -8.44
C GLY A 18 -0.37 -8.68 -9.37
N ALA A 19 -0.30 -7.44 -8.86
CA ALA A 19 -0.15 -6.25 -9.70
C ALA A 19 1.27 -6.14 -10.25
N ASP A 20 1.41 -5.72 -11.51
CA ASP A 20 2.73 -5.46 -12.07
C ASP A 20 3.29 -4.11 -11.58
N VAL A 21 2.41 -3.14 -11.37
CA VAL A 21 2.69 -1.82 -10.79
C VAL A 21 1.60 -1.50 -9.78
N ALA A 22 1.97 -1.05 -8.58
CA ALA A 22 1.05 -0.68 -7.51
C ALA A 22 1.43 0.67 -6.89
N ILE A 23 0.44 1.44 -6.46
CA ILE A 23 0.64 2.69 -5.70
C ILE A 23 -0.20 2.67 -4.43
N PHE A 24 0.44 3.06 -3.33
CA PHE A 24 -0.21 3.33 -2.05
C PHE A 24 -0.11 4.80 -1.73
N ALA A 25 -1.22 5.53 -1.88
CA ALA A 25 -1.34 6.92 -1.48
C ALA A 25 -1.81 7.01 -0.03
N GLY A 26 -1.19 7.89 0.76
CA GLY A 26 -1.54 8.14 2.15
C GLY A 26 -0.62 9.20 2.75
N ASP A 27 -1.10 9.94 3.75
CA ASP A 27 -0.33 11.02 4.42
C ASP A 27 0.35 12.00 3.44
N LYS A 28 -0.39 12.44 2.39
CA LYS A 28 0.09 13.35 1.33
C LYS A 28 1.30 12.83 0.54
N ARG A 29 1.50 11.53 0.51
CA ARG A 29 2.59 10.85 -0.19
C ARG A 29 2.07 9.61 -0.90
N GLY A 30 2.87 9.12 -1.84
CA GLY A 30 2.58 7.92 -2.60
C GLY A 30 3.81 7.03 -2.69
N ILE A 31 3.64 5.74 -2.40
CA ILE A 31 4.72 4.75 -2.51
C ILE A 31 4.40 3.82 -3.68
N ILE A 32 5.28 3.82 -4.68
CA ILE A 32 5.13 3.02 -5.89
C ILE A 32 5.93 1.73 -5.76
N TYR A 33 5.30 0.62 -6.10
CA TYR A 33 5.89 -0.68 -6.22
C TYR A 33 5.81 -1.15 -7.67
N VAL A 34 6.89 -1.75 -8.18
CA VAL A 34 6.92 -2.40 -9.49
C VAL A 34 7.43 -3.81 -9.27
N GLN A 35 6.67 -4.82 -9.69
CA GLN A 35 7.05 -6.22 -9.50
C GLN A 35 7.41 -6.56 -8.04
N GLY A 36 6.70 -5.93 -7.08
CA GLY A 36 6.81 -6.21 -5.64
C GLY A 36 7.93 -5.45 -4.95
N GLU A 37 8.71 -4.67 -5.70
CA GLU A 37 9.80 -3.88 -5.16
C GLU A 37 9.39 -2.41 -5.07
N LYS A 38 9.68 -1.77 -3.93
CA LYS A 38 9.48 -0.33 -3.76
C LYS A 38 10.47 0.42 -4.65
N VAL A 39 9.95 1.16 -5.62
CA VAL A 39 10.78 1.93 -6.58
C VAL A 39 10.79 3.41 -6.30
N ALA A 40 9.71 3.96 -5.72
CA ALA A 40 9.61 5.40 -5.47
C ALA A 40 8.76 5.72 -4.24
N ASN A 41 9.06 6.84 -3.60
CA ASN A 41 8.22 7.52 -2.62
C ASN A 41 8.15 9.00 -3.02
N VAL A 42 6.96 9.48 -3.36
CA VAL A 42 6.76 10.80 -3.97
C VAL A 42 5.68 11.58 -3.22
N PRO A 43 5.73 12.92 -3.22
CA PRO A 43 4.64 13.73 -2.68
C PRO A 43 3.38 13.60 -3.55
N GLU A 44 2.21 13.92 -2.97
CA GLU A 44 0.88 13.74 -3.58
C GLU A 44 0.77 14.33 -4.99
N GLU A 45 1.30 15.55 -5.18
CA GLU A 45 1.27 16.26 -6.46
C GLU A 45 1.97 15.52 -7.61
N ASN A 46 2.92 14.64 -7.28
CA ASN A 46 3.77 13.95 -8.26
C ASN A 46 3.36 12.47 -8.44
N ILE A 47 2.36 11.98 -7.70
CA ILE A 47 1.97 10.56 -7.71
C ILE A 47 1.60 10.11 -9.12
N LEU A 48 0.76 10.87 -9.82
CA LEU A 48 0.25 10.47 -11.14
C LEU A 48 1.37 10.43 -12.19
N ASP A 49 2.24 11.43 -12.19
CA ASP A 49 3.36 11.50 -13.13
C ASP A 49 4.37 10.37 -12.89
N ALA A 50 4.73 10.15 -11.62
CA ALA A 50 5.63 9.06 -11.24
C ALA A 50 5.04 7.69 -11.57
N LEU A 51 3.74 7.47 -11.30
CA LEU A 51 3.07 6.21 -11.64
C LEU A 51 3.07 5.96 -13.15
N LEU A 52 2.78 6.99 -13.95
CA LEU A 52 2.79 6.89 -15.41
C LEU A 52 4.20 6.58 -15.94
N GLU A 53 5.21 7.22 -15.38
CA GLU A 53 6.61 6.99 -15.74
C GLU A 53 7.02 5.53 -15.46
N GLU A 54 6.70 5.02 -14.27
CA GLU A 54 7.02 3.63 -13.89
C GLU A 54 6.25 2.61 -14.73
N CYS A 55 4.98 2.86 -15.07
CA CYS A 55 4.22 2.04 -16.01
C CYS A 55 4.92 1.96 -17.38
N LYS A 56 5.37 3.08 -17.92
CA LYS A 56 6.07 3.14 -19.22
C LYS A 56 7.42 2.42 -19.17
N LYS A 57 8.20 2.63 -18.10
CA LYS A 57 9.47 1.92 -17.89
C LYS A 57 9.26 0.42 -17.83
N PHE A 58 8.26 -0.03 -17.08
CA PHE A 58 7.93 -1.44 -16.96
C PHE A 58 7.45 -2.03 -18.29
N GLN A 59 6.56 -1.35 -19.00
CA GLN A 59 6.14 -1.75 -20.36
C GLN A 59 7.33 -1.90 -21.29
N ALA A 60 8.29 -0.97 -21.27
CA ALA A 60 9.49 -1.04 -22.09
C ALA A 60 10.38 -2.25 -21.72
N LYS A 61 10.53 -2.58 -20.43
CA LYS A 61 11.24 -3.78 -19.97
C LYS A 61 10.57 -5.06 -20.50
N VAL A 62 9.24 -5.12 -20.46
CA VAL A 62 8.46 -6.26 -20.99
C VAL A 62 8.67 -6.41 -22.50
N LEU A 63 8.62 -5.30 -23.26
CA LEU A 63 8.85 -5.34 -24.71
C LEU A 63 10.27 -5.77 -25.08
N ARG A 64 11.27 -5.48 -24.24
CA ARG A 64 12.65 -5.96 -24.41
C ARG A 64 12.86 -7.40 -23.96
N GLY A 65 11.86 -8.04 -23.35
CA GLY A 65 11.95 -9.39 -22.81
C GLY A 65 12.69 -9.49 -21.47
N GLU A 66 12.95 -8.35 -20.81
CA GLU A 66 13.65 -8.28 -19.50
C GLU A 66 12.72 -8.58 -18.31
N ALA A 67 11.41 -8.49 -18.52
CA ALA A 67 10.39 -8.80 -17.52
C ALA A 67 9.20 -9.49 -18.19
N ARG A 68 8.49 -10.36 -17.46
CA ARG A 68 7.24 -10.95 -17.92
C ARG A 68 6.08 -10.50 -17.06
N LEU A 69 4.93 -10.30 -17.69
CA LEU A 69 3.69 -9.91 -17.00
C LEU A 69 3.21 -11.06 -16.12
N GLY A 70 2.85 -10.76 -14.87
CA GLY A 70 2.24 -11.72 -13.95
C GLY A 70 3.14 -12.87 -13.47
N GLU A 71 4.45 -12.83 -13.71
CA GLU A 71 5.38 -13.88 -13.31
C GLU A 71 5.85 -13.75 -11.85
N LYS A 72 5.69 -12.56 -11.26
CA LYS A 72 5.85 -12.35 -9.82
C LYS A 72 4.49 -12.15 -9.19
N VAL A 73 4.09 -13.10 -8.36
CA VAL A 73 3.09 -12.86 -7.31
C VAL A 73 3.81 -11.98 -6.29
N VAL A 74 3.38 -10.73 -6.21
CA VAL A 74 4.06 -9.71 -5.43
C VAL A 74 3.49 -9.69 -4.02
N ASP A 75 4.20 -10.31 -3.09
CA ASP A 75 3.96 -10.15 -1.66
C ASP A 75 4.44 -8.75 -1.26
N ILE A 76 3.56 -7.77 -1.39
CA ILE A 76 3.87 -6.42 -0.93
C ILE A 76 3.79 -6.45 0.59
N LEU A 77 4.89 -6.15 1.26
CA LEU A 77 4.89 -5.89 2.70
C LEU A 77 4.42 -4.46 2.95
N PRO A 78 3.60 -4.20 3.98
CA PRO A 78 3.31 -2.85 4.41
C PRO A 78 4.64 -2.12 4.66
N PRO A 79 4.84 -0.92 4.11
CA PRO A 79 6.05 -0.17 4.38
C PRO A 79 6.13 0.14 5.88
N ASP A 80 7.32 -0.02 6.45
CA ASP A 80 7.58 0.41 7.83
C ASP A 80 7.13 1.86 8.02
N PRO A 81 6.59 2.22 9.20
CA PRO A 81 6.14 3.58 9.47
C PRO A 81 7.31 4.55 9.27
N ILE A 82 7.25 5.33 8.19
CA ILE A 82 8.25 6.34 7.88
C ILE A 82 8.00 7.52 8.82
N GLY A 83 8.76 7.62 9.92
CA GLY A 83 8.97 8.82 10.72
C GLY A 83 7.73 9.43 11.39
N GLU A 84 7.73 9.44 12.74
CA GLU A 84 6.76 10.09 13.64
C GLU A 84 5.29 10.08 13.18
N LEU A 85 4.57 9.12 13.73
CA LEU A 85 3.13 8.92 13.76
C LEU A 85 2.32 10.24 13.88
N GLY A 86 2.14 10.95 12.76
CA GLY A 86 1.31 12.14 12.67
C GLY A 86 -0.17 11.77 12.61
N SER A 87 -0.80 11.68 13.79
CA SER A 87 -2.25 11.89 14.02
C SER A 87 -3.30 10.92 13.43
N GLY A 88 -2.94 9.95 12.59
CA GLY A 88 -3.89 8.96 12.03
C GLY A 88 -4.09 7.69 12.86
N TYR A 89 -3.00 7.08 13.33
CA TYR A 89 -3.05 5.81 14.07
C TYR A 89 -3.60 5.95 15.49
N ALA A 90 -3.52 7.15 16.08
CA ALA A 90 -4.01 7.41 17.43
C ALA A 90 -5.55 7.38 17.55
N LYS A 91 -6.30 7.38 16.44
CA LYS A 91 -7.78 7.27 16.47
C LYS A 91 -8.31 5.86 16.23
N ILE A 92 -7.48 4.90 15.81
CA ILE A 92 -7.94 3.55 15.43
C ILE A 92 -7.50 2.49 16.44
N ALA A 93 -6.47 2.77 17.24
CA ALA A 93 -6.01 1.87 18.31
C ALA A 93 -6.92 1.84 19.57
N ALA A 94 -7.99 2.66 19.63
CA ALA A 94 -8.93 2.68 20.76
C ALA A 94 -10.19 1.81 20.56
N ALA A 95 -10.25 0.95 19.53
CA ALA A 95 -11.45 0.15 19.23
C ALA A 95 -11.20 -1.36 19.02
N LYS A 96 -10.05 -1.90 19.43
CA LYS A 96 -9.81 -3.35 19.49
C LYS A 96 -9.01 -3.79 20.72
N ALA A 97 -9.60 -3.53 21.87
CA ALA A 97 -9.56 -4.35 23.07
C ALA A 97 -10.91 -4.03 23.72
N ASP A 98 -11.92 -4.89 23.64
CA ASP A 98 -12.12 -5.90 24.66
C ASP A 98 -12.90 -7.09 24.10
N GLY A 99 -12.21 -8.21 23.96
CA GLY A 99 -12.85 -9.52 24.00
C GLY A 99 -13.01 -9.96 25.45
N GLY A 100 -14.24 -9.85 25.97
CA GLY A 100 -14.78 -10.69 27.04
C GLY A 100 -14.41 -10.34 28.50
N THR A 101 -15.39 -9.91 29.30
CA THR A 101 -16.00 -10.70 30.40
C THR A 101 -16.95 -9.85 31.27
N ALA A 102 -18.03 -10.51 31.74
CA ALA A 102 -18.92 -10.19 32.87
C ALA A 102 -19.83 -8.94 32.81
N LEU A 103 -21.12 -9.19 32.58
CA LEU A 103 -22.22 -8.37 33.10
C LEU A 103 -22.25 -8.48 34.64
N PRO A 104 -22.25 -7.38 35.41
CA PRO A 104 -22.71 -7.41 36.78
C PRO A 104 -24.21 -7.16 36.84
N VAL A 105 -24.87 -8.05 37.57
CA VAL A 105 -26.27 -8.03 37.97
C VAL A 105 -26.57 -6.73 38.71
N LEU A 106 -27.62 -6.04 38.27
CA LEU A 106 -28.17 -4.86 38.93
C LEU A 106 -28.75 -5.30 40.29
N ASN A 107 -28.20 -4.80 41.40
CA ASN A 107 -28.81 -4.95 42.70
C ASN A 107 -28.57 -3.69 43.54
N GLN A 108 -29.47 -2.72 43.39
CA GLN A 108 -30.05 -1.92 44.47
C GLN A 108 -31.21 -1.08 43.93
#